data_AF-A0A914PT81-F1
#
_entry.id   AF-A0A914PT81-F1
#
_cell.length_a   1.000
_cell.length_b   1.000
_cell.length_c   1.000
_cell.angle_alpha   90.00
_cell.angle_beta   90.00
_cell.angle_gamma   90.00
#
_symmetry.space_group_name_H-M   'P 1'
#
loop_
_entity.id
_entity.type
_entity.pdbx_description
1 polymer ?
#
loop_
_entity_poly.entity_id
_entity_poly.type
_entity_poly.pdbx_seq_one_letter_code
_entity_poly.pdbx_strand_id
1 'polypeptide(L)'
;MSSDKVDPNQFINGFKVTIGWLLNSLRKNDKTFIHFHGNRAVKDVIAKDVSEGKGFASEILRCTVSFVDCIDATDVYTTILKIPVLRANRIDNESPLSGYGIEASESLRKAHVFECDFYSSVAPVLNIPLSRAHFVIRDSIDSQASCIHMEDLTLKGKTLSYFDSVNLTQVKNFIRVLAKMHKNILTADPKQWQEKFFFNEGSMKAVLGMLEPMIQPFLKMSKREGE
;
A
#
# COMPACT_ATOMS: atom_id res chain seq x y z
N MET A 1 19.11 -19.32 20.74
CA MET A 1 18.44 -18.53 19.69
C MET A 1 19.33 -18.53 18.47
N SER A 2 18.84 -19.02 17.34
CA SER A 2 19.63 -19.01 16.10
C SER A 2 19.72 -17.57 15.59
N SER A 3 20.92 -17.07 15.31
CA SER A 3 21.11 -15.72 14.77
C SER A 3 20.69 -15.69 13.31
N ASP A 4 19.92 -14.66 12.93
CA ASP A 4 19.57 -14.40 11.52
C ASP A 4 20.84 -14.30 10.66
N LYS A 5 20.78 -14.82 9.43
CA LYS A 5 21.88 -14.81 8.46
C LYS A 5 21.83 -13.64 7.47
N VAL A 6 20.98 -12.66 7.73
CA VAL A 6 20.80 -11.45 6.90
C VAL A 6 21.48 -10.25 7.55
N ASP A 7 21.98 -9.32 6.74
CA ASP A 7 22.47 -8.04 7.25
C ASP A 7 21.28 -7.14 7.63
N PRO A 8 21.07 -6.82 8.92
CA PRO A 8 19.95 -6.00 9.35
C PRO A 8 20.03 -4.55 8.84
N ASN A 9 21.21 -4.08 8.40
CA ASN A 9 21.42 -2.73 7.89
C ASN A 9 21.24 -2.63 6.37
N GLN A 10 21.09 -3.76 5.67
CA GLN A 10 20.86 -3.78 4.24
C GLN A 10 19.54 -3.09 3.91
N PHE A 11 19.60 -2.16 2.97
CA PHE A 11 18.43 -1.46 2.41
C PHE A 11 17.65 -2.33 1.44
N ILE A 12 16.33 -2.15 1.44
CA ILE A 12 15.39 -2.91 0.61
C ILE A 12 15.19 -2.19 -0.73
N ASN A 13 15.60 -2.85 -1.82
CA ASN A 13 15.34 -2.41 -3.19
C ASN A 13 15.70 -0.93 -3.48
N GLY A 14 16.80 -0.43 -2.90
CA GLY A 14 17.24 0.96 -3.08
C GLY A 14 16.49 2.01 -2.24
N PHE A 15 15.53 1.58 -1.40
CA PHE A 15 14.83 2.44 -0.47
C PHE A 15 15.51 2.50 0.88
N LYS A 16 15.34 3.63 1.56
CA LYS A 16 15.75 3.86 2.95
C LYS A 16 14.88 3.09 3.95
N VAL A 17 14.67 1.79 3.73
CA VAL A 17 14.01 0.85 4.64
C VAL A 17 14.93 -0.35 4.76
N THR A 18 15.32 -0.73 5.98
CA THR A 18 16.26 -1.83 6.18
C THR A 18 15.57 -3.17 6.42
N ILE A 19 16.27 -4.26 6.15
CA ILE A 19 15.83 -5.62 6.49
C ILE A 19 15.56 -5.75 8.00
N GLY A 20 16.45 -5.19 8.83
CA GLY A 20 16.30 -5.22 10.29
C GLY A 20 15.01 -4.54 10.74
N TRP A 21 14.66 -3.40 10.14
CA TRP A 21 13.40 -2.73 10.42
C TRP A 21 12.19 -3.57 10.01
N LEU A 22 12.19 -4.15 8.80
CA LEU A 22 11.10 -4.99 8.31
C LEU A 22 10.83 -6.16 9.26
N LEU A 23 11.89 -6.90 9.61
CA LEU A 23 11.78 -8.06 10.51
C LEU A 23 11.33 -7.64 11.92
N ASN A 24 11.84 -6.53 12.44
CA ASN A 24 11.41 -6.00 13.75
C ASN A 24 9.93 -5.61 13.72
N SER A 25 9.46 -5.00 12.63
CA SER A 25 8.05 -4.65 12.45
C SER A 25 7.16 -5.90 12.44
N LEU A 26 7.56 -6.96 11.75
CA LEU A 26 6.82 -8.22 11.71
C LEU A 26 6.79 -8.88 13.11
N ARG A 27 7.94 -8.99 13.76
CA ARG A 27 8.08 -9.61 15.11
C ARG A 27 7.26 -8.90 16.19
N LYS A 28 6.99 -7.61 16.04
CA LYS A 28 6.21 -6.82 17.01
C LYS A 28 4.71 -6.83 16.72
N ASN A 29 4.30 -6.81 15.45
CA ASN A 29 2.93 -6.46 15.07
C ASN A 29 2.18 -7.54 14.30
N ASP A 30 2.86 -8.59 13.85
CA ASP A 30 2.26 -9.62 13.01
C ASP A 30 2.24 -10.99 13.71
N LYS A 31 1.09 -11.33 14.30
CA LYS A 31 0.89 -12.60 14.99
C LYS A 31 1.09 -13.82 14.08
N THR A 32 0.75 -13.71 12.80
CA THR A 32 0.93 -14.78 11.84
C THR A 32 2.43 -15.00 11.61
N PHE A 33 3.17 -13.92 11.40
CA PHE A 33 4.63 -14.00 11.29
C PHE A 33 5.27 -14.54 12.57
N ILE A 34 4.89 -14.04 13.75
CA ILE A 34 5.46 -14.50 15.03
C ILE A 34 5.31 -16.01 15.19
N HIS A 35 4.12 -16.54 14.85
CA HIS A 35 3.86 -17.97 14.88
C HIS A 35 4.66 -18.74 13.82
N PHE A 36 4.67 -18.25 12.58
CA PHE A 36 5.38 -18.86 11.45
C PHE A 36 6.90 -18.87 11.64
N HIS A 37 7.45 -17.77 12.16
CA HIS A 37 8.86 -17.58 12.47
C HIS A 37 9.29 -18.49 13.63
N GLY A 38 8.51 -18.55 14.72
CA GLY A 38 8.86 -19.33 15.91
C GLY A 38 10.30 -19.05 16.37
N ASN A 39 11.14 -20.08 16.41
CA ASN A 39 12.57 -20.00 16.75
C ASN A 39 13.50 -20.12 15.54
N ARG A 40 12.97 -20.04 14.32
CA ARG A 40 13.69 -20.22 13.07
C ARG A 40 14.57 -18.99 12.80
N ALA A 41 15.77 -19.20 12.28
CA ALA A 41 16.60 -18.09 11.80
C ALA A 41 16.20 -17.71 10.39
N VAL A 42 16.13 -16.40 10.12
CA VAL A 42 15.95 -15.89 8.77
C VAL A 42 17.22 -16.16 7.96
N LYS A 43 17.05 -16.77 6.78
CA LYS A 43 18.10 -17.05 5.81
C LYS A 43 18.31 -15.89 4.85
N ASP A 44 17.21 -15.39 4.28
CA ASP A 44 17.24 -14.35 3.25
C ASP A 44 15.91 -13.58 3.22
N VAL A 45 15.99 -12.32 2.77
CA VAL A 45 14.84 -11.45 2.52
C VAL A 45 14.96 -10.87 1.12
N ILE A 46 14.05 -11.30 0.23
CA ILE A 46 14.00 -10.84 -1.15
C ILE A 46 12.82 -9.88 -1.30
N ALA A 47 13.06 -8.69 -1.85
CA ALA A 47 12.00 -7.75 -2.20
C ALA A 47 11.88 -7.62 -3.72
N LYS A 48 10.67 -7.78 -4.24
CA LYS A 48 10.37 -7.64 -5.67
C LYS A 48 9.21 -6.68 -5.86
N ASP A 49 9.35 -5.71 -6.76
CA ASP A 49 8.21 -4.88 -7.17
C ASP A 49 7.14 -5.74 -7.86
N VAL A 50 5.92 -5.67 -7.33
CA VAL A 50 4.72 -6.33 -7.86
C VAL A 50 3.74 -5.34 -8.47
N SER A 51 4.11 -4.06 -8.54
CA SER A 51 3.32 -3.04 -9.25
C SER A 51 3.39 -3.21 -10.77
N GLU A 52 4.42 -3.88 -11.30
CA GLU A 52 4.69 -4.04 -12.74
C GLU A 52 4.70 -2.69 -13.49
N GLY A 53 5.15 -1.61 -12.84
CA GLY A 53 5.13 -0.26 -13.40
C GLY A 53 3.75 0.40 -13.47
N LYS A 54 2.71 -0.25 -12.93
CA LYS A 54 1.34 0.31 -12.83
C LYS A 54 1.16 1.17 -11.57
N GLY A 55 2.14 1.16 -10.66
CA GLY A 55 2.18 1.98 -9.46
C GLY A 55 2.65 3.41 -9.77
N PHE A 56 1.73 4.28 -10.18
CA PHE A 56 2.09 5.68 -10.51
C PHE A 56 2.56 6.51 -9.29
N ALA A 57 2.05 6.18 -8.10
CA ALA A 57 2.24 6.97 -6.88
C ALA A 57 3.11 6.27 -5.83
N SER A 58 3.34 4.97 -5.97
CA SER A 58 4.05 4.14 -4.99
C SER A 58 4.66 2.92 -5.67
N GLU A 59 5.82 2.49 -5.19
CA GLU A 59 6.34 1.14 -5.45
C GLU A 59 5.72 0.18 -4.43
N ILE A 60 5.28 -0.98 -4.92
CA ILE A 60 4.64 -2.01 -4.10
C ILE A 60 5.56 -3.22 -4.11
N LEU A 61 6.35 -3.37 -3.05
CA LEU A 61 7.34 -4.44 -2.95
C LEU A 61 6.73 -5.62 -2.21
N ARG A 62 6.75 -6.79 -2.84
CA ARG A 62 6.53 -8.06 -2.15
C ARG A 62 7.83 -8.51 -1.53
N CYS A 63 7.85 -8.59 -0.21
CA CYS A 63 8.98 -9.09 0.56
C CYS A 63 8.74 -10.56 0.92
N THR A 64 9.66 -11.43 0.51
CA THR A 64 9.68 -12.86 0.80
C THR A 64 10.78 -13.13 1.81
N VAL A 65 10.40 -13.61 3.00
CA VAL A 65 11.31 -14.00 4.09
C VAL A 65 11.45 -15.52 4.05
N SER A 66 12.67 -15.99 3.79
CA SER A 66 13.01 -17.41 3.84
C SER A 66 13.79 -17.74 5.11
N PHE A 67 13.68 -18.99 5.56
CA PHE A 67 14.28 -19.46 6.80
C PHE A 67 15.36 -20.51 6.54
N VAL A 68 16.32 -20.64 7.47
CA VAL A 68 17.49 -21.53 7.29
C VAL A 68 17.08 -22.99 7.15
N ASP A 69 16.03 -23.39 7.85
CA ASP A 69 15.46 -24.73 7.88
C ASP A 69 14.31 -24.91 6.87
N CYS A 70 14.14 -24.02 5.89
CA CYS A 70 13.07 -24.17 4.91
C CYS A 70 13.22 -25.49 4.14
N ILE A 71 12.13 -26.26 4.06
CA ILE A 71 12.12 -27.57 3.40
C ILE A 71 11.94 -27.39 1.88
N ASP A 72 11.12 -26.43 1.47
CA ASP A 72 10.87 -26.10 0.07
C ASP A 72 10.53 -24.60 -0.14
N ALA A 73 10.31 -24.21 -1.39
CA ALA A 73 10.05 -22.82 -1.78
C ALA A 73 8.68 -22.26 -1.31
N THR A 74 7.79 -23.10 -0.80
CA THR A 74 6.48 -22.69 -0.25
C THR A 74 6.54 -22.40 1.24
N ASP A 75 7.58 -22.87 1.92
CA ASP A 75 7.86 -22.59 3.34
C ASP A 75 8.57 -21.23 3.52
N VAL A 76 7.89 -20.18 3.05
CA VAL A 76 8.33 -18.79 3.13
C VAL A 76 7.22 -17.92 3.69
N TYR A 77 7.61 -16.84 4.36
CA TYR A 77 6.65 -15.80 4.75
C TYR A 77 6.63 -14.68 3.72
N THR A 78 5.46 -14.15 3.40
CA THR A 78 5.33 -13.03 2.46
C THR A 78 4.57 -11.86 3.05
N THR A 79 5.03 -10.65 2.74
CA THR A 79 4.44 -9.39 3.18
C THR A 79 4.61 -8.32 2.10
N ILE A 80 3.89 -7.20 2.20
CA ILE A 80 3.92 -6.10 1.25
C ILE A 80 4.48 -4.85 1.93
N LEU A 81 5.43 -4.19 1.28
CA LEU A 81 5.85 -2.82 1.57
C LEU A 81 5.33 -1.91 0.46
N LYS A 82 4.45 -0.98 0.83
CA LYS A 82 4.07 0.15 -0.02
C LYS A 82 4.93 1.35 0.34
N ILE A 83 5.68 1.86 -0.63
CA ILE A 83 6.56 3.02 -0.44
C ILE A 83 6.16 4.08 -1.48
N PRO A 84 5.74 5.29 -1.08
CA PRO A 84 5.43 6.34 -2.02
C PRO A 84 6.73 6.75 -2.74
N VAL A 85 6.62 7.03 -4.04
CA VAL A 85 7.79 7.32 -4.90
C VAL A 85 8.28 8.76 -4.72
N LEU A 86 8.65 9.11 -3.49
CA LEU A 86 9.23 10.41 -3.13
C LEU A 86 10.76 10.33 -3.24
N ARG A 87 11.41 11.39 -3.74
CA ARG A 87 12.89 11.44 -3.82
C ARG A 87 13.55 11.13 -2.47
N ALA A 88 12.96 11.60 -1.37
CA ALA A 88 13.49 11.39 -0.02
C ALA A 88 13.58 9.92 0.39
N ASN A 89 12.75 9.05 -0.20
CA ASN A 89 12.66 7.63 0.16
C ASN A 89 13.74 6.78 -0.49
N ARG A 90 14.34 7.24 -1.59
CA ARG A 90 15.37 6.50 -2.34
C ARG A 90 16.78 6.90 -1.91
N ILE A 91 17.72 5.98 -2.08
CA ILE A 91 19.15 6.18 -1.78
C ILE A 91 19.84 6.88 -2.95
N ASP A 92 19.50 6.45 -4.17
CA ASP A 92 19.71 7.22 -5.38
C ASP A 92 18.69 8.37 -5.38
N ASN A 93 19.13 9.62 -5.53
CA ASN A 93 18.20 10.77 -5.58
C ASN A 93 17.32 10.78 -6.86
N GLU A 94 17.23 9.66 -7.55
CA GLU A 94 16.45 9.44 -8.76
C GLU A 94 15.04 8.97 -8.36
N SER A 95 14.04 9.79 -8.66
CA SER A 95 12.65 9.35 -8.63
C SER A 95 12.21 9.04 -10.06
N PRO A 96 11.48 7.94 -10.32
CA PRO A 96 10.73 7.72 -11.56
C PRO A 96 9.85 8.92 -11.97
N LEU A 97 9.47 9.76 -11.01
CA LEU A 97 8.70 10.97 -11.21
C LEU A 97 9.56 12.22 -11.41
N SER A 98 10.86 12.08 -11.71
CA SER A 98 11.78 13.22 -11.89
C SER A 98 11.35 14.24 -12.95
N GLY A 99 10.47 13.85 -13.88
CA GLY A 99 9.82 14.73 -14.86
C GLY A 99 8.51 15.39 -14.41
N TYR A 100 7.96 15.03 -13.24
CA TYR A 100 6.77 15.65 -12.66
C TYR A 100 7.19 16.71 -11.64
N GLY A 101 6.56 17.90 -11.70
CA GLY A 101 6.95 19.06 -10.88
C GLY A 101 6.78 18.85 -9.36
N ILE A 102 7.31 19.80 -8.58
CA ILE A 102 7.29 19.80 -7.09
C ILE A 102 5.87 19.64 -6.53
N GLU A 103 4.85 20.19 -7.20
CA GLU A 103 3.44 20.08 -6.79
C GLU A 103 2.90 18.65 -6.81
N ALA A 104 3.38 17.80 -7.74
CA ALA A 104 3.03 16.39 -7.77
C ALA A 104 3.63 15.65 -6.56
N SER A 105 4.87 15.97 -6.18
CA SER A 105 5.53 15.39 -5.00
C SER A 105 4.78 15.70 -3.70
N GLU A 106 4.32 16.93 -3.52
CA GLU A 106 3.59 17.31 -2.29
C GLU A 106 2.20 16.69 -2.25
N SER A 107 1.51 16.61 -3.39
CA SER A 107 0.21 15.94 -3.49
C SER A 107 0.31 14.45 -3.15
N LEU A 108 1.36 13.78 -3.64
CA LEU A 108 1.64 12.38 -3.32
C LEU A 108 1.98 12.17 -1.85
N ARG A 109 2.77 13.07 -1.26
CA ARG A 109 3.08 13.03 0.17
C ARG A 109 1.81 13.17 1.01
N LYS A 110 0.95 14.14 0.69
CA LYS A 110 -0.34 14.31 1.36
C LYS A 110 -1.21 13.07 1.22
N ALA A 111 -1.32 12.50 0.01
CA ALA A 111 -2.08 11.27 -0.22
C ALA A 111 -1.57 10.10 0.62
N HIS A 112 -0.25 9.91 0.70
CA HIS A 112 0.37 8.90 1.57
C HIS A 112 0.07 9.14 3.05
N VAL A 113 0.16 10.39 3.51
CA VAL A 113 -0.19 10.77 4.90
C VAL A 113 -1.65 10.43 5.21
N PHE A 114 -2.58 10.75 4.30
CA PHE A 114 -3.99 10.38 4.45
C PHE A 114 -4.18 8.86 4.52
N GLU A 115 -3.47 8.10 3.68
CA GLU A 115 -3.53 6.64 3.70
C GLU A 115 -2.99 6.08 5.02
N CYS A 116 -1.89 6.63 5.52
CA CYS A 116 -1.33 6.29 6.83
C CYS A 116 -2.34 6.53 7.96
N ASP A 117 -2.99 7.69 7.95
CA ASP A 117 -4.02 8.04 8.93
C ASP A 117 -5.23 7.11 8.81
N PHE A 118 -5.62 6.73 7.60
CA PHE A 118 -6.71 5.78 7.36
C PHE A 118 -6.41 4.43 7.99
N TYR A 119 -5.24 3.84 7.71
CA TYR A 119 -4.86 2.56 8.28
C TYR A 119 -4.67 2.58 9.80
N SER A 120 -4.24 3.72 10.35
CA SER A 120 -3.98 3.85 11.79
C SER A 120 -5.24 4.12 12.61
N SER A 121 -6.26 4.77 12.04
CA SER A 121 -7.43 5.24 12.81
C SER A 121 -8.77 4.69 12.33
N VAL A 122 -8.95 4.49 11.02
CA VAL A 122 -10.24 4.09 10.44
C VAL A 122 -10.28 2.60 10.16
N ALA A 123 -9.28 2.06 9.47
CA ALA A 123 -9.25 0.64 9.10
C ALA A 123 -9.49 -0.34 10.26
N PRO A 124 -8.99 -0.12 11.49
CA PRO A 124 -9.21 -1.05 12.60
C PRO A 124 -10.68 -1.20 13.03
N VAL A 125 -11.51 -0.18 12.79
CA VAL A 125 -12.95 -0.21 13.12
C VAL A 125 -13.82 -0.64 11.94
N LEU A 126 -13.23 -0.80 10.76
CA LEU A 126 -13.94 -1.21 9.56
C LEU A 126 -14.07 -2.74 9.50
N ASN A 127 -15.31 -3.24 9.52
CA ASN A 127 -15.60 -4.65 9.25
C ASN A 127 -15.79 -4.91 7.74
N ILE A 128 -14.72 -4.70 6.96
CA ILE A 128 -14.66 -5.01 5.53
C ILE A 128 -13.33 -5.71 5.17
N PRO A 129 -13.28 -6.44 4.03
CA PRO A 129 -12.04 -7.04 3.57
C PRO A 129 -11.03 -5.95 3.19
N LEU A 130 -10.01 -5.77 4.03
CA LEU A 130 -8.86 -4.87 3.80
C LEU A 130 -7.58 -5.63 4.14
N SER A 131 -6.50 -5.33 3.43
CA SER A 131 -5.17 -5.78 3.86
C SER A 131 -4.86 -5.13 5.20
N ARG A 132 -4.39 -5.93 6.16
CA ARG A 132 -4.00 -5.42 7.47
C ARG A 132 -2.67 -4.67 7.34
N ALA A 133 -2.65 -3.41 7.77
CA ALA A 133 -1.38 -2.74 8.00
C ALA A 133 -0.79 -3.25 9.32
N HIS A 134 0.41 -3.83 9.26
CA HIS A 134 1.19 -4.21 10.43
C HIS A 134 1.90 -3.01 11.03
N PHE A 135 2.31 -2.06 10.19
CA PHE A 135 3.00 -0.86 10.61
C PHE A 135 2.89 0.25 9.57
N VAL A 136 2.98 1.49 10.03
CA VAL A 136 2.85 2.69 9.21
C VAL A 136 3.93 3.69 9.61
N ILE A 137 4.72 4.16 8.63
CA ILE A 137 5.61 5.31 8.77
C ILE A 137 5.02 6.46 7.94
N ARG A 138 4.48 7.44 8.65
CA ARG A 138 3.74 8.57 8.10
C ARG A 138 4.63 9.51 7.28
N ASP A 139 5.74 9.93 7.85
CA ASP A 139 6.71 10.83 7.24
C ASP A 139 8.11 10.22 7.32
N SER A 140 8.98 10.56 6.36
CA SER A 140 10.37 10.14 6.42
C SER A 140 11.07 10.88 7.55
N ILE A 141 11.49 10.16 8.60
CA ILE A 141 12.22 10.74 9.73
C ILE A 141 13.67 10.26 9.63
N ASP A 142 14.62 11.21 9.67
CA ASP A 142 16.06 11.06 10.01
C ASP A 142 16.76 9.75 9.61
N SER A 143 16.45 9.18 8.43
CA SER A 143 17.12 8.06 7.73
C SER A 143 16.17 7.03 7.15
N GLN A 144 14.87 7.08 7.49
CA GLN A 144 13.93 6.05 7.09
C GLN A 144 12.81 6.55 6.15
N ALA A 145 12.54 5.81 5.08
CA ALA A 145 11.49 6.13 4.13
C ALA A 145 10.10 6.02 4.77
N SER A 146 9.19 6.91 4.36
CA SER A 146 7.76 6.76 4.65
C SER A 146 7.25 5.49 3.98
N CYS A 147 6.49 4.65 4.67
CA CYS A 147 5.98 3.42 4.08
C CYS A 147 4.79 2.85 4.86
N ILE A 148 4.08 1.93 4.23
CA ILE A 148 3.05 1.11 4.86
C ILE A 148 3.47 -0.34 4.69
N HIS A 149 3.53 -1.07 5.80
CA HIS A 149 3.87 -2.49 5.82
C HIS A 149 2.61 -3.30 6.10
N MET A 150 2.30 -4.23 5.20
CA MET A 150 0.94 -4.76 5.03
C MET A 150 0.91 -6.27 4.80
N GLU A 151 -0.22 -6.91 5.12
CA GLU A 151 -0.49 -8.31 4.79
C GLU A 151 -0.43 -8.52 3.27
N ASP A 152 0.24 -9.60 2.85
CA ASP A 152 0.24 -10.03 1.46
C ASP A 152 -1.06 -10.76 1.10
N LEU A 153 -1.87 -10.12 0.25
CA LEU A 153 -3.11 -10.67 -0.28
C LEU A 153 -2.96 -11.22 -1.71
N THR A 154 -1.76 -11.26 -2.30
CA THR A 154 -1.53 -11.69 -3.69
C THR A 154 -1.94 -13.14 -3.95
N LEU A 155 -1.95 -13.99 -2.92
CA LEU A 155 -2.46 -15.37 -3.02
C LEU A 155 -3.99 -15.45 -2.92
N LYS A 156 -4.65 -14.42 -2.42
CA LYS A 156 -6.11 -14.38 -2.17
C LYS A 156 -6.85 -13.42 -3.12
N GLY A 157 -6.12 -12.59 -3.85
CA GLY A 157 -6.69 -11.52 -4.66
C GLY A 157 -5.83 -11.19 -5.87
N LYS A 158 -6.38 -10.36 -6.75
CA LYS A 158 -5.70 -9.83 -7.93
C LYS A 158 -5.90 -8.32 -7.99
N THR A 159 -4.89 -7.61 -8.47
CA THR A 159 -5.02 -6.21 -8.87
C THR A 159 -5.75 -6.16 -10.21
N LEU A 160 -6.70 -5.24 -10.33
CA LEU A 160 -7.39 -4.96 -11.59
C LEU A 160 -6.88 -3.62 -12.13
N SER A 161 -6.59 -3.54 -13.42
CA SER A 161 -6.33 -2.24 -14.03
C SER A 161 -7.57 -1.39 -13.91
N TYR A 162 -7.38 -0.10 -13.73
CA TYR A 162 -8.49 0.83 -13.71
C TYR A 162 -9.26 0.88 -15.05
N PHE A 163 -8.63 0.44 -16.13
CA PHE A 163 -9.19 0.36 -17.47
C PHE A 163 -9.88 -0.99 -17.78
N ASP A 164 -9.79 -1.97 -16.89
CA ASP A 164 -10.38 -3.28 -17.12
C ASP A 164 -11.85 -3.30 -16.68
N SER A 165 -12.70 -3.91 -17.50
CA SER A 165 -14.11 -4.15 -17.15
C SER A 165 -14.26 -5.19 -16.05
N VAL A 166 -15.32 -5.04 -15.26
CA VAL A 166 -15.73 -6.00 -14.23
C VAL A 166 -17.05 -6.67 -14.59
N ASN A 167 -17.24 -7.92 -14.16
CA ASN A 167 -18.52 -8.59 -14.31
C ASN A 167 -19.52 -8.16 -13.24
N LEU A 168 -20.80 -8.46 -13.46
CA LEU A 168 -21.89 -8.07 -12.55
C LEU A 168 -21.70 -8.59 -11.12
N THR A 169 -21.10 -9.77 -10.94
CA THR A 169 -20.81 -10.34 -9.62
C THR A 169 -19.78 -9.50 -8.87
N GLN A 170 -18.71 -9.08 -9.54
CA GLN A 170 -17.70 -8.18 -8.99
C GLN A 170 -18.30 -6.82 -8.62
N VAL A 171 -19.14 -6.24 -9.49
CA VAL A 171 -19.87 -4.98 -9.20
C VAL A 171 -20.74 -5.11 -7.95
N LYS A 172 -21.54 -6.18 -7.84
CA LYS A 172 -22.38 -6.44 -6.66
C LYS A 172 -21.55 -6.58 -5.39
N ASN A 173 -20.40 -7.25 -5.47
CA ASN A 173 -19.50 -7.40 -4.33
C ASN A 173 -18.86 -6.07 -3.93
N PHE A 174 -18.41 -5.26 -4.89
CA PHE A 174 -17.90 -3.92 -4.65
C PHE A 174 -18.94 -3.03 -3.96
N ILE A 175 -20.17 -2.98 -4.48
CA ILE A 175 -21.27 -2.20 -3.89
C ILE A 175 -21.54 -2.63 -2.44
N ARG A 176 -21.54 -3.95 -2.14
CA ARG A 176 -21.72 -4.45 -0.77
C ARG A 176 -20.60 -4.00 0.17
N VAL A 177 -19.35 -4.06 -0.28
CA VAL A 177 -18.20 -3.60 0.51
C VAL A 177 -18.27 -2.10 0.74
N LEU A 178 -18.60 -1.32 -0.30
CA LEU A 178 -18.75 0.13 -0.21
C LEU A 178 -19.89 0.52 0.74
N ALA A 179 -21.04 -0.16 0.67
CA ALA A 179 -22.16 0.07 1.57
C ALA A 179 -21.78 -0.23 3.04
N LYS A 180 -21.03 -1.31 3.29
CA LYS A 180 -20.50 -1.62 4.63
C LYS A 180 -19.51 -0.56 5.10
N MET A 181 -18.63 -0.09 4.22
CA MET A 181 -17.67 0.97 4.53
C MET A 181 -18.40 2.25 4.94
N HIS A 182 -19.36 2.71 4.13
CA HIS A 182 -20.17 3.89 4.44
C HIS A 182 -20.94 3.73 5.73
N LYS A 183 -21.59 2.57 5.94
CA LYS A 183 -22.29 2.28 7.21
C LYS A 183 -21.34 2.41 8.39
N ASN A 184 -20.20 1.73 8.36
CA ASN A 184 -19.25 1.73 9.47
C ASN A 184 -18.73 3.14 9.78
N ILE A 185 -18.37 3.93 8.76
CA ILE A 185 -17.89 5.31 8.93
C ILE A 185 -18.99 6.21 9.52
N LEU A 186 -20.21 6.13 8.99
CA LEU A 186 -21.34 6.95 9.45
C LEU A 186 -21.79 6.60 10.88
N THR A 187 -21.51 5.38 11.34
CA THR A 187 -21.83 4.94 12.70
C THR A 187 -20.64 4.97 13.66
N ALA A 188 -19.44 5.27 13.17
CA ALA A 188 -18.25 5.44 14.02
C ALA A 188 -18.31 6.78 14.76
N ASP A 189 -17.58 6.91 15.87
CA ASP A 189 -17.47 8.18 16.58
C ASP A 189 -16.89 9.25 15.63
N PRO A 190 -17.61 10.35 15.37
CA PRO A 190 -17.18 11.42 14.48
C PRO A 190 -15.77 11.95 14.77
N LYS A 191 -15.36 11.97 16.05
CA LYS A 191 -14.02 12.42 16.48
C LYS A 191 -12.90 11.58 15.90
N GLN A 192 -13.18 10.35 15.47
CA GLN A 192 -12.17 9.43 14.94
C GLN A 192 -11.72 9.79 13.51
N TRP A 193 -12.55 10.47 12.71
CA TRP A 193 -12.27 10.68 11.29
C TRP A 193 -12.62 12.07 10.74
N GLN A 194 -13.61 12.80 11.28
CA GLN A 194 -14.09 14.04 10.65
C GLN A 194 -13.04 15.17 10.61
N GLU A 195 -12.22 15.30 11.65
CA GLU A 195 -11.17 16.33 11.70
C GLU A 195 -9.99 16.00 10.77
N LYS A 196 -9.81 14.72 10.44
CA LYS A 196 -8.67 14.23 9.64
C LYS A 196 -8.99 14.15 8.15
N PHE A 197 -10.23 13.82 7.79
CA PHE A 197 -10.63 13.55 6.41
C PHE A 197 -11.65 14.59 5.94
N PHE A 198 -11.20 15.84 5.78
CA PHE A 198 -12.01 16.88 5.17
C PHE A 198 -11.76 16.92 3.66
N PHE A 199 -12.81 16.65 2.89
CA PHE A 199 -12.74 16.73 1.43
C PHE A 199 -12.79 18.21 1.03
N ASN A 200 -11.69 18.75 0.51
CA ASN A 200 -11.65 20.11 -0.01
C ASN A 200 -11.73 20.12 -1.54
N GLU A 201 -12.00 21.30 -2.11
CA GLU A 201 -12.15 21.49 -3.55
C GLU A 201 -10.91 21.05 -4.34
N GLY A 202 -9.71 21.21 -3.77
CA GLY A 202 -8.45 20.75 -4.36
C GLY A 202 -8.37 19.22 -4.49
N SER A 203 -8.78 18.49 -3.46
CA SER A 203 -8.87 17.02 -3.50
C SER A 203 -9.88 16.54 -4.54
N MET A 204 -11.03 17.22 -4.65
CA MET A 204 -12.03 16.91 -5.68
C MET A 204 -11.49 17.17 -7.08
N LYS A 205 -10.81 18.30 -7.30
CA LYS A 205 -10.19 18.63 -8.59
C LYS A 205 -9.11 17.62 -8.99
N ALA A 206 -8.31 17.14 -8.03
CA ALA A 206 -7.31 16.10 -8.29
C ALA A 206 -7.95 14.77 -8.71
N VAL A 207 -8.97 14.31 -7.98
CA VAL A 207 -9.73 13.09 -8.35
C VAL A 207 -10.39 13.27 -9.72
N LEU A 208 -11.11 14.37 -9.93
CA LEU A 208 -11.74 14.67 -11.22
C LEU A 208 -10.73 14.75 -12.36
N GLY A 209 -9.55 15.35 -12.14
CA GLY A 209 -8.48 15.38 -13.15
C GLY A 209 -7.94 13.99 -13.50
N MET A 210 -7.91 13.05 -12.55
CA MET A 210 -7.58 11.64 -12.85
C MET A 210 -8.71 10.92 -13.60
N LEU A 211 -9.96 11.27 -13.32
CA LEU A 211 -11.15 10.65 -13.92
C LEU A 211 -11.50 11.23 -15.30
N GLU A 212 -11.18 12.49 -15.55
CA GLU A 212 -11.59 13.24 -16.74
C GLU A 212 -11.13 12.56 -18.04
N PRO A 213 -9.87 12.11 -18.19
CA PRO A 213 -9.46 11.34 -19.36
C PRO A 213 -10.29 10.08 -19.61
N MET A 214 -10.91 9.51 -18.56
CA MET A 214 -11.77 8.34 -18.71
C MET A 214 -13.20 8.69 -19.12
N ILE A 215 -13.74 9.80 -18.60
CA ILE A 215 -15.13 10.19 -18.82
C ILE A 215 -15.29 10.72 -20.25
N GLN A 216 -14.26 11.39 -20.76
CA GLN A 216 -14.28 12.05 -22.08
C GLN A 216 -14.60 11.09 -23.25
N PRO A 217 -14.04 9.88 -23.37
CA PRO A 217 -14.45 8.90 -24.38
C PRO A 217 -15.94 8.53 -24.33
N PHE A 218 -16.50 8.29 -23.14
CA PHE A 218 -17.92 7.93 -22.99
C PHE A 218 -18.84 9.10 -23.35
N LEU A 219 -18.50 10.32 -22.96
CA LEU A 219 -19.23 11.52 -23.35
C LEU A 219 -19.21 11.77 -24.86
N LYS A 220 -18.11 11.40 -25.54
CA LYS A 220 -18.02 11.48 -27.01
C LYS A 220 -18.87 10.40 -27.69
N MET A 221 -19.01 9.22 -27.09
CA MET A 221 -19.86 8.15 -27.62
C MET A 221 -21.35 8.48 -27.48
N SER A 222 -21.79 9.01 -26.33
CA SER A 222 -23.21 9.36 -26.13
C SER A 222 -23.70 10.48 -27.05
N LYS A 223 -22.79 11.35 -27.51
CA LYS A 223 -23.11 12.42 -28.47
C LYS A 223 -23.28 11.93 -29.90
N ARG A 224 -22.74 10.76 -30.26
CA ARG A 224 -22.85 10.17 -31.60
C ARG A 224 -24.09 9.30 -31.80
N GLU A 225 -24.74 8.86 -30.71
CA GLU A 225 -25.99 8.09 -30.77
C GLU A 225 -27.24 8.98 -30.79
N GLY A 226 -27.06 10.31 -30.69
CA GLY A 226 -28.12 11.31 -30.76
C GLY A 226 -28.17 12.10 -32.07
N GLU A 227 -27.34 11.74 -33.06
CA GLU A 227 -27.36 12.22 -34.46
C GLU A 227 -27.79 11.08 -35.38
#